data_AF-A0A4Q4YSR3-F1
#
_entry.id   AF-A0A4Q4YSR3-F1
#
_cell.length_a   1.000
_cell.length_b   1.000
_cell.length_c   1.000
_cell.angle_alpha   90.00
_cell.angle_beta   90.00
_cell.angle_gamma   90.00
#
_symmetry.space_group_name_H-M   'P 1'
#
loop_
_entity.id
_entity.type
_entity.pdbx_description
1 polymer ?
#
loop_
_entity_poly.entity_id
_entity_poly.type
_entity_poly.pdbx_seq_one_letter_code
_entity_poly.pdbx_strand_id
1 'polypeptide(L)'
;MTTKPSDAPWADEPFHLIATPSKRLTDSHSYVHAASGMANAHNAIIRGLNAIIQQAPHIAISTDEAYSGRDVKDLLFYVQSWIKMVNHHHWVEESFIFPEMEKFSGKPGLMAEPLRQHELFHDGMHRLLAYASSTKPENYRWEGLGGMKEIVDSFGHHLVNHLYDEIDVLLTMKELDSVGLKETWEQAEVLAKRTGTIGMLVSLSCPATKSWKRI
;
A
#
# COMPACT_ATOMS: atom_id res chain seq x y z
N MET A 1 -10.13 30.53 7.68
CA MET A 1 -10.32 29.72 8.89
C MET A 1 -8.97 29.15 9.29
N THR A 2 -8.47 29.46 10.48
CA THR A 2 -7.29 28.81 11.06
C THR A 2 -7.81 27.68 11.95
N THR A 3 -7.76 26.45 11.46
CA THR A 3 -8.08 25.26 12.27
C THR A 3 -7.00 25.08 13.33
N LYS A 4 -7.40 24.86 14.59
CA LYS A 4 -6.45 24.45 15.64
C LYS A 4 -5.92 23.04 15.30
N PRO A 5 -4.66 22.72 15.63
CA PRO A 5 -4.18 21.34 15.57
C PRO A 5 -5.08 20.44 16.43
N SER A 6 -5.44 19.27 15.89
CA SER A 6 -6.20 18.26 16.62
C SER A 6 -5.29 17.52 17.60
N ASP A 7 -5.79 17.19 18.80
CA ASP A 7 -5.11 16.29 19.75
C ASP A 7 -5.26 14.80 19.34
N ALA A 8 -6.01 14.52 18.27
CA ALA A 8 -6.14 13.17 17.73
C ALA A 8 -4.77 12.66 17.24
N PRO A 9 -4.44 11.37 17.46
CA PRO A 9 -3.26 10.78 16.85
C PRO A 9 -3.31 10.99 15.34
N TRP A 10 -2.17 11.36 14.76
CA TRP A 10 -2.05 11.49 13.32
C TRP A 10 -2.23 10.11 12.65
N ALA A 11 -2.09 10.01 11.33
CA ALA A 11 -2.21 8.74 10.60
C ALA A 11 -1.06 7.73 10.86
N ASP A 12 -0.51 7.71 12.07
CA ASP A 12 0.60 6.87 12.53
C ASP A 12 0.12 5.73 13.46
N GLU A 13 -1.21 5.60 13.64
CA GLU A 13 -1.91 4.53 14.37
C GLU A 13 -3.17 4.06 13.61
N PRO A 14 -3.66 2.82 13.78
CA PRO A 14 -3.16 1.80 14.71
C PRO A 14 -1.89 1.09 14.24
N PHE A 15 -1.54 1.17 12.96
CA PHE A 15 -0.32 0.55 12.44
C PHE A 15 0.84 1.53 12.49
N HIS A 16 1.87 1.20 13.26
CA HIS A 16 3.04 2.05 13.38
C HIS A 16 3.85 2.12 12.09
N LEU A 17 4.48 3.28 11.88
CA LEU A 17 5.34 3.53 10.74
C LEU A 17 6.70 2.83 10.87
N ILE A 18 7.25 2.45 9.73
CA ILE A 18 8.58 1.85 9.62
C ILE A 18 9.65 2.94 9.80
N ALA A 19 10.60 2.70 10.70
CA ALA A 19 11.74 3.58 10.88
C ALA A 19 12.63 3.58 9.63
N THR A 20 12.77 4.71 8.95
CA THR A 20 13.59 4.83 7.73
C THR A 20 15.05 4.43 7.98
N PRO A 21 15.58 3.38 7.31
CA PRO A 21 16.93 2.88 7.54
C PRO A 21 18.05 3.93 7.50
N SER A 22 18.04 4.84 6.52
CA SER A 22 19.02 5.92 6.38
C SER A 22 19.03 6.95 7.52
N LYS A 23 18.04 6.93 8.42
CA LYS A 23 18.05 7.76 9.64
C LYS A 23 18.74 7.09 10.81
N ARG A 24 19.00 5.78 10.73
CA ARG A 24 19.61 4.97 11.80
C ARG A 24 20.95 4.36 11.40
N LEU A 25 21.13 4.06 10.12
CA LEU A 25 22.35 3.48 9.57
C LEU A 25 23.22 4.58 8.96
N THR A 26 24.54 4.52 9.21
CA THR A 26 25.53 5.45 8.65
C THR A 26 26.26 4.89 7.42
N ASP A 27 25.86 3.69 6.98
CA ASP A 27 26.45 3.02 5.83
C ASP A 27 26.01 3.71 4.52
N SER A 28 26.97 3.96 3.63
CA SER A 28 26.75 4.59 2.33
C SER A 28 26.39 3.59 1.23
N HIS A 29 26.36 2.30 1.54
CA HIS A 29 25.99 1.27 0.59
C HIS A 29 24.54 1.40 0.13
N SER A 30 24.29 1.08 -1.14
CA SER A 30 22.99 1.21 -1.78
C SER A 30 21.85 0.34 -1.20
N TYR A 31 22.13 -0.70 -0.40
CA TYR A 31 21.06 -1.45 0.27
C TYR A 31 20.31 -0.54 1.28
N VAL A 32 21.01 0.38 1.94
CA VAL A 32 20.40 1.38 2.82
C VAL A 32 19.52 2.32 2.02
N HIS A 33 19.96 2.70 0.82
CA HIS A 33 19.18 3.53 -0.09
C HIS A 33 17.90 2.82 -0.56
N ALA A 34 18.02 1.59 -1.06
CA ALA A 34 16.89 0.76 -1.49
C ALA A 34 15.88 0.54 -0.35
N ALA A 35 16.35 0.05 0.81
CA ALA A 35 15.51 -0.16 1.99
C ALA A 35 14.86 1.14 2.50
N SER A 36 15.54 2.28 2.37
CA SER A 36 14.95 3.59 2.71
C SER A 36 13.90 4.05 1.71
N GLY A 37 14.13 3.85 0.42
CA GLY A 37 13.14 4.12 -0.62
C GLY A 37 11.87 3.33 -0.39
N MET A 38 12.02 2.03 -0.13
CA MET A 38 10.90 1.13 0.14
C MET A 38 10.15 1.50 1.42
N ALA A 39 10.87 1.75 2.52
CA ALA A 39 10.26 2.19 3.77
C ALA A 39 9.45 3.48 3.61
N ASN A 40 9.87 4.40 2.72
CA ASN A 40 9.11 5.63 2.44
C ASN A 40 7.82 5.33 1.67
N ALA A 41 7.87 4.47 0.65
CA ALA A 41 6.68 4.02 -0.07
C ALA A 41 5.69 3.31 0.87
N HIS A 42 6.20 2.38 1.68
CA HIS A 42 5.42 1.62 2.66
C HIS A 42 4.79 2.52 3.72
N ASN A 43 5.51 3.54 4.19
CA ASN A 43 4.94 4.52 5.11
C ASN A 43 3.84 5.41 4.47
N ALA A 44 3.79 5.55 3.15
CA ALA A 44 2.63 6.16 2.48
C ALA A 44 1.42 5.21 2.48
N ILE A 45 1.67 3.92 2.26
CA ILE A 45 0.64 2.85 2.30
C ILE A 45 0.04 2.75 3.70
N ILE A 46 0.87 2.63 4.74
CA ILE A 46 0.45 2.52 6.15
C ILE A 46 -0.37 3.74 6.57
N ARG A 47 0.09 4.96 6.25
CA ARG A 47 -0.66 6.18 6.57
C ARG A 47 -2.03 6.21 5.91
N GLY A 48 -2.13 5.76 4.66
CA GLY A 48 -3.41 5.68 3.98
C GLY A 48 -4.36 4.68 4.64
N LEU A 49 -3.86 3.51 5.05
CA LEU A 49 -4.66 2.52 5.78
C LEU A 49 -5.13 3.05 7.14
N ASN A 50 -4.21 3.67 7.90
CA ASN A 50 -4.53 4.30 9.17
C ASN A 50 -5.57 5.41 9.02
N ALA A 51 -5.44 6.27 8.01
CA ALA A 51 -6.43 7.30 7.71
C ALA A 51 -7.81 6.69 7.41
N ILE A 52 -7.89 5.59 6.65
CA ILE A 52 -9.17 4.88 6.42
C ILE A 52 -9.75 4.41 7.75
N ILE A 53 -8.96 3.72 8.57
CA ILE A 53 -9.41 3.14 9.85
C ILE A 53 -9.86 4.23 10.84
N GLN A 54 -9.17 5.36 10.88
CA GLN A 54 -9.50 6.46 11.79
C GLN A 54 -10.72 7.25 11.32
N GLN A 55 -10.87 7.49 10.01
CA GLN A 55 -11.91 8.39 9.51
C GLN A 55 -13.23 7.68 9.19
N ALA A 56 -13.18 6.44 8.69
CA ALA A 56 -14.37 5.70 8.31
C ALA A 56 -15.44 5.54 9.43
N PRO A 57 -15.08 5.25 10.70
CA PRO A 57 -16.06 5.14 11.78
C PRO A 57 -16.86 6.43 12.04
N HIS A 58 -16.37 7.58 11.58
CA HIS A 58 -16.98 8.89 11.82
C HIS A 58 -17.83 9.39 10.65
N ILE A 59 -17.90 8.64 9.55
CA ILE A 59 -18.82 8.97 8.45
C ILE A 59 -20.23 8.49 8.82
N ALA A 60 -21.13 9.44 9.00
CA ALA A 60 -22.54 9.19 9.29
C ALA A 60 -23.19 8.30 8.21
N ILE A 61 -23.97 7.31 8.65
CA ILE A 61 -24.69 6.38 7.76
C ILE A 61 -26.09 6.91 7.43
N SER A 62 -26.77 6.30 6.45
CA SER A 62 -28.04 6.81 5.90
C SER A 62 -29.20 6.94 6.88
N THR A 63 -29.11 6.31 8.05
CA THR A 63 -30.09 6.41 9.13
C THR A 63 -29.80 7.54 10.12
N ASP A 64 -28.62 8.15 10.07
CA ASP A 64 -28.20 9.20 11.00
C ASP A 64 -28.69 10.57 10.52
N GLU A 65 -29.03 11.46 11.46
CA GLU A 65 -29.45 12.84 11.14
C GLU A 65 -28.36 13.64 10.43
N ALA A 66 -27.09 13.37 10.77
CA ALA A 66 -25.93 14.03 10.19
C ALA A 66 -25.50 13.46 8.82
N TYR A 67 -26.27 12.53 8.24
CA TYR A 67 -25.91 11.86 7.00
C TYR A 67 -25.65 12.84 5.84
N SER A 68 -24.50 12.66 5.19
CA SER A 68 -24.14 13.32 3.94
C SER A 68 -23.71 12.28 2.93
N GLY A 69 -24.54 12.07 1.90
CA GLY A 69 -24.17 11.20 0.77
C GLY A 69 -22.96 11.70 -0.02
N ARG A 70 -22.51 12.94 0.17
CA ARG A 70 -21.26 13.45 -0.40
C ARG A 70 -20.06 12.94 0.41
N ASP A 71 -20.11 13.02 1.73
CA ASP A 71 -19.02 12.62 2.61
C ASP A 71 -18.70 11.13 2.43
N VAL A 72 -19.74 10.30 2.27
CA VAL A 72 -19.59 8.89 1.92
C VAL A 72 -18.91 8.70 0.56
N LYS A 73 -19.30 9.46 -0.48
CA LYS A 73 -18.66 9.37 -1.80
C LYS A 73 -17.19 9.75 -1.74
N ASP A 74 -16.86 10.79 -1.01
CA ASP A 74 -15.50 11.28 -0.87
C ASP A 74 -14.63 10.25 -0.12
N LEU A 75 -15.16 9.62 0.94
CA LEU A 75 -14.49 8.49 1.62
C LEU A 75 -14.28 7.31 0.67
N LEU A 76 -15.32 6.85 -0.04
CA LEU A 76 -15.21 5.70 -0.93
C LEU A 76 -14.22 5.97 -2.09
N PHE A 77 -14.19 7.20 -2.60
CA PHE A 77 -13.21 7.62 -3.59
C PHE A 77 -11.77 7.62 -3.04
N TYR A 78 -11.58 8.08 -1.80
CA TYR A 78 -10.29 8.01 -1.12
C TYR A 78 -9.81 6.56 -0.95
N VAL A 79 -10.68 5.67 -0.45
CA VAL A 79 -10.39 4.23 -0.29
C VAL A 79 -10.05 3.59 -1.64
N GLN A 80 -10.82 3.90 -2.69
CA GLN A 80 -10.56 3.41 -4.04
C GLN A 80 -9.21 3.90 -4.58
N SER A 81 -8.87 5.16 -4.35
CA SER A 81 -7.59 5.73 -4.78
C SER A 81 -6.42 5.08 -4.04
N TRP A 82 -6.55 4.91 -2.73
CA TRP A 82 -5.55 4.23 -1.90
C TRP A 82 -5.31 2.80 -2.39
N ILE A 83 -6.35 1.98 -2.53
CA ILE A 83 -6.18 0.57 -2.91
C ILE A 83 -5.60 0.41 -4.33
N LYS A 84 -5.95 1.30 -5.26
CA LYS A 84 -5.36 1.33 -6.60
C LYS A 84 -3.87 1.67 -6.57
N MET A 85 -3.46 2.60 -5.70
CA MET A 85 -2.05 2.94 -5.50
C MET A 85 -1.28 1.75 -4.91
N VAL A 86 -1.83 1.06 -3.91
CA VAL A 86 -1.20 -0.13 -3.31
C VAL A 86 -1.10 -1.29 -4.30
N ASN A 87 -2.15 -1.54 -5.10
CA ASN A 87 -2.09 -2.53 -6.17
C ASN A 87 -1.03 -2.21 -7.22
N HIS A 88 -0.87 -0.92 -7.58
CA HIS A 88 0.18 -0.49 -8.49
C HIS A 88 1.58 -0.75 -7.93
N HIS A 89 1.77 -0.43 -6.64
CA HIS A 89 3.02 -0.68 -5.91
C HIS A 89 3.42 -2.16 -5.98
N HIS A 90 2.56 -3.09 -5.54
CA HIS A 90 2.87 -4.52 -5.60
C HIS A 90 2.98 -5.06 -7.04
N TRP A 91 2.23 -4.51 -8.00
CA TRP A 91 2.38 -4.92 -9.41
C TRP A 91 3.78 -4.59 -9.95
N VAL A 92 4.34 -3.42 -9.61
CA VAL A 92 5.71 -3.04 -10.00
C VAL A 92 6.72 -3.99 -9.36
N GLU A 93 6.51 -4.36 -8.11
CA GLU A 93 7.37 -5.32 -7.40
C GLU A 93 7.41 -6.67 -8.10
N GLU A 94 6.25 -7.30 -8.28
CA GLU A 94 6.14 -8.64 -8.87
C GLU A 94 6.59 -8.66 -10.33
N SER A 95 6.26 -7.62 -11.10
CA SER A 95 6.52 -7.59 -12.54
C SER A 95 7.94 -7.15 -12.88
N PHE A 96 8.67 -6.54 -11.94
CA PHE A 96 9.97 -5.94 -12.23
C PHE A 96 10.98 -6.01 -11.08
N ILE A 97 10.66 -5.48 -9.90
CA ILE A 97 11.65 -5.36 -8.81
C ILE A 97 12.13 -6.75 -8.40
N PHE A 98 11.22 -7.67 -8.09
CA PHE A 98 11.59 -8.99 -7.59
C PHE A 98 12.40 -9.78 -8.62
N PRO A 99 11.96 -9.91 -9.89
CA PRO A 99 12.75 -10.63 -10.90
C PRO A 99 14.13 -10.02 -11.16
N GLU A 100 14.24 -8.69 -11.26
CA GLU A 100 15.53 -8.04 -11.55
C GLU A 100 16.47 -8.08 -10.35
N MET A 101 15.97 -8.01 -9.11
CA MET A 101 16.80 -8.19 -7.90
C MET A 101 17.36 -9.62 -7.81
N GLU A 102 16.56 -10.65 -8.09
CA GLU A 102 17.05 -12.03 -8.11
C GLU A 102 18.10 -12.25 -9.21
N LYS A 103 17.85 -11.71 -10.41
CA LYS A 103 18.78 -11.79 -11.53
C LYS A 103 20.10 -11.06 -11.27
N PHE A 104 20.04 -9.83 -10.73
CA PHE A 104 21.22 -9.04 -10.38
C PHE A 104 22.03 -9.71 -9.26
N SER A 105 21.35 -10.16 -8.21
CA SER A 105 22.01 -10.79 -7.06
C SER A 105 22.61 -12.16 -7.37
N GLY A 106 22.13 -12.84 -8.42
CA GLY A 106 22.46 -14.23 -8.71
C GLY A 106 21.97 -15.20 -7.65
N LYS A 107 20.99 -14.80 -6.82
CA LYS A 107 20.43 -15.57 -5.71
C LYS A 107 18.95 -15.89 -6.00
N PRO A 108 18.66 -17.04 -6.63
CA PRO A 108 17.28 -17.48 -6.85
C PRO A 108 16.51 -17.56 -5.53
N GLY A 109 15.29 -17.04 -5.53
CA GLY A 109 14.41 -17.06 -4.36
C GLY A 109 14.71 -15.99 -3.31
N LEU A 110 15.60 -15.03 -3.58
CA LEU A 110 15.86 -13.89 -2.69
C LEU A 110 14.58 -13.11 -2.37
N MET A 111 13.62 -13.06 -3.31
CA MET A 111 12.35 -12.32 -3.17
C MET A 111 11.14 -13.25 -3.07
N ALA A 112 11.35 -14.55 -2.84
CA ALA A 112 10.26 -15.53 -2.78
C ALA A 112 9.31 -15.32 -1.59
N GLU A 113 9.83 -14.93 -0.43
CA GLU A 113 8.98 -14.71 0.75
C GLU A 113 8.13 -13.43 0.63
N PRO A 114 8.67 -12.24 0.27
CA PRO A 114 7.83 -11.07 -0.04
C PRO A 114 6.72 -11.38 -1.04
N LEU A 115 7.05 -12.09 -2.14
CA LEU A 115 6.07 -12.52 -3.13
C LEU A 115 4.98 -13.42 -2.54
N ARG A 116 5.35 -14.41 -1.73
CA ARG A 116 4.39 -15.31 -1.07
C ARG A 116 3.47 -14.56 -0.10
N GLN A 117 3.98 -13.53 0.57
CA GLN A 117 3.18 -12.73 1.50
C GLN A 117 2.09 -11.93 0.79
N HIS A 118 2.29 -11.54 -0.47
CA HIS A 118 1.26 -10.85 -1.27
C HIS A 118 -0.04 -11.65 -1.39
N GLU A 119 0.07 -12.98 -1.50
CA GLU A 119 -1.08 -13.88 -1.57
C GLU A 119 -1.98 -13.77 -0.32
N LEU A 120 -1.42 -13.42 0.83
CA LEU A 120 -2.15 -13.34 2.10
C LEU A 120 -3.09 -12.15 2.18
N PHE A 121 -2.85 -11.08 1.41
CA PHE A 121 -3.64 -9.85 1.49
C PHE A 121 -4.35 -9.47 0.18
N HIS A 122 -3.97 -10.04 -0.97
CA HIS A 122 -4.56 -9.70 -2.27
C HIS A 122 -6.08 -9.93 -2.34
N ASP A 123 -6.61 -11.00 -1.75
CA ASP A 123 -8.07 -11.22 -1.73
C ASP A 123 -8.82 -10.10 -0.99
N GLY A 124 -8.37 -9.75 0.22
CA GLY A 124 -8.96 -8.67 1.01
C GLY A 124 -8.86 -7.31 0.30
N MET A 125 -7.73 -7.05 -0.36
CA MET A 125 -7.54 -5.87 -1.20
C MET A 125 -8.54 -5.80 -2.36
N HIS A 126 -8.75 -6.91 -3.08
CA HIS A 126 -9.74 -6.98 -4.16
C HIS A 126 -11.16 -6.75 -3.64
N ARG A 127 -11.51 -7.32 -2.49
CA ARG A 127 -12.80 -7.11 -1.84
C ARG A 127 -13.00 -5.64 -1.44
N LEU A 128 -11.96 -4.97 -0.93
CA LEU A 128 -12.05 -3.56 -0.56
C LEU A 128 -12.22 -2.65 -1.78
N LEU A 129 -11.50 -2.91 -2.86
CA LEU A 129 -11.68 -2.19 -4.12
C LEU A 129 -13.10 -2.39 -4.68
N ALA A 130 -13.62 -3.62 -4.66
CA ALA A 130 -14.98 -3.91 -5.10
C ALA A 130 -16.01 -3.18 -4.23
N TYR A 131 -15.84 -3.21 -2.91
CA TYR A 131 -16.68 -2.47 -1.96
C TYR A 131 -16.68 -0.98 -2.27
N ALA A 132 -15.51 -0.35 -2.36
CA ALA A 132 -15.37 1.08 -2.62
C ALA A 132 -15.94 1.51 -3.99
N SER A 133 -15.88 0.62 -4.99
CA SER A 133 -16.32 0.94 -6.36
C SER A 133 -17.82 0.73 -6.58
N SER A 134 -18.47 -0.15 -5.82
CA SER A 134 -19.86 -0.56 -6.06
C SER A 134 -20.84 -0.12 -4.98
N THR A 135 -20.35 0.27 -3.80
CA THR A 135 -21.19 0.71 -2.68
C THR A 135 -21.84 2.05 -3.03
N LYS A 136 -23.18 2.06 -3.04
CA LYS A 136 -23.93 3.32 -3.09
C LYS A 136 -23.83 4.03 -1.73
N PRO A 137 -23.85 5.37 -1.69
CA PRO A 137 -23.70 6.12 -0.44
C PRO A 137 -24.65 5.67 0.66
N GLU A 138 -25.91 5.41 0.32
CA GLU A 138 -26.95 4.99 1.26
C GLU A 138 -26.73 3.59 1.85
N ASN A 139 -25.86 2.78 1.23
CA ASN A 139 -25.54 1.40 1.63
C ASN A 139 -24.20 1.30 2.37
N TYR A 140 -23.47 2.40 2.50
CA TYR A 140 -22.22 2.44 3.25
C TYR A 140 -22.44 2.08 4.71
N ARG A 141 -21.52 1.29 5.26
CA ARG A 141 -21.43 0.98 6.68
C ARG A 141 -19.99 0.61 7.05
N TRP A 142 -19.48 1.21 8.12
CA TRP A 142 -18.18 0.83 8.68
C TRP A 142 -18.25 -0.56 9.33
N GLU A 143 -19.18 -0.74 10.27
CA GLU A 143 -19.38 -1.99 11.02
C GLU A 143 -20.56 -2.85 10.49
N GLY A 144 -20.74 -4.01 11.10
CA GLY A 144 -21.76 -4.99 10.75
C GLY A 144 -21.33 -5.96 9.64
N LEU A 145 -22.14 -6.99 9.40
CA LEU A 145 -21.84 -8.03 8.42
C LEU A 145 -21.62 -7.42 7.02
N GLY A 146 -20.46 -7.69 6.43
CA GLY A 146 -20.06 -7.12 5.15
C GLY A 146 -19.81 -5.61 5.17
N GLY A 147 -19.60 -5.03 6.35
CA GLY A 147 -19.11 -3.66 6.51
C GLY A 147 -17.64 -3.54 6.11
N MET A 148 -17.21 -2.30 5.83
CA MET A 148 -15.85 -2.05 5.33
C MET A 148 -14.77 -2.48 6.33
N LYS A 149 -15.05 -2.41 7.64
CA LYS A 149 -14.11 -2.83 8.70
C LYS A 149 -13.75 -4.31 8.59
N GLU A 150 -14.73 -5.19 8.38
CA GLU A 150 -14.50 -6.65 8.25
C GLU A 150 -13.55 -6.96 7.09
N ILE A 151 -13.68 -6.22 5.98
CA ILE A 151 -12.81 -6.37 4.83
C ILE A 151 -11.40 -5.89 5.17
N VAL A 152 -11.25 -4.72 5.79
CA VAL A 152 -9.94 -4.19 6.22
C VAL A 152 -9.25 -5.13 7.21
N ASP A 153 -9.97 -5.62 8.21
CA ASP A 153 -9.45 -6.53 9.23
C ASP A 153 -8.94 -7.85 8.60
N SER A 154 -9.52 -8.29 7.47
CA SER A 154 -9.13 -9.54 6.81
C SER A 154 -7.74 -9.52 6.18
N PHE A 155 -7.17 -8.34 5.91
CA PHE A 155 -5.86 -8.22 5.25
C PHE A 155 -4.90 -7.23 5.90
N GLY A 156 -5.38 -6.28 6.70
CA GLY A 156 -4.57 -5.14 7.18
C GLY A 156 -3.31 -5.56 7.92
N HIS A 157 -3.40 -6.54 8.82
CA HIS A 157 -2.21 -7.07 9.52
C HIS A 157 -1.25 -7.81 8.58
N HIS A 158 -1.76 -8.57 7.61
CA HIS A 158 -0.92 -9.28 6.66
C HIS A 158 -0.16 -8.31 5.75
N LEU A 159 -0.84 -7.26 5.26
CA LEU A 159 -0.22 -6.19 4.49
C LEU A 159 0.87 -5.52 5.33
N VAL A 160 0.56 -5.04 6.54
CA VAL A 160 1.55 -4.30 7.35
C VAL A 160 2.75 -5.17 7.72
N ASN A 161 2.55 -6.44 8.10
CA ASN A 161 3.68 -7.34 8.38
C ASN A 161 4.59 -7.49 7.16
N HIS A 162 4.01 -7.70 5.97
CA HIS A 162 4.76 -7.75 4.73
C HIS A 162 5.58 -6.47 4.48
N LEU A 163 4.97 -5.30 4.68
CA LEU A 163 5.65 -4.02 4.51
C LEU A 163 6.86 -3.85 5.44
N TYR A 164 6.88 -4.50 6.61
CA TYR A 164 8.06 -4.53 7.49
C TYR A 164 9.08 -5.59 7.04
N ASP A 165 8.62 -6.82 6.82
CA ASP A 165 9.48 -7.96 6.49
C ASP A 165 10.29 -7.73 5.21
N GLU A 166 9.70 -7.08 4.21
CA GLU A 166 10.42 -6.77 2.97
C GLU A 166 11.60 -5.82 3.19
N ILE A 167 11.48 -4.86 4.12
CA ILE A 167 12.60 -3.97 4.47
C ILE A 167 13.75 -4.78 5.06
N ASP A 168 13.45 -5.78 5.89
CA ASP A 168 14.47 -6.65 6.46
C ASP A 168 15.16 -7.49 5.36
N VAL A 169 14.42 -7.98 4.36
CA VAL A 169 15.00 -8.66 3.19
C VAL A 169 15.96 -7.74 2.45
N LEU A 170 15.56 -6.50 2.14
CA LEU A 170 16.43 -5.51 1.46
C LEU A 170 17.68 -5.19 2.28
N LEU A 171 17.59 -5.16 3.62
CA LEU A 171 18.73 -4.93 4.50
C LEU A 171 19.75 -6.09 4.47
N THR A 172 19.36 -7.30 4.06
CA THR A 172 20.30 -8.42 3.90
C THR A 172 21.22 -8.29 2.67
N MET A 173 20.92 -7.35 1.76
CA MET A 173 21.64 -7.18 0.49
C MET A 173 23.00 -6.47 0.62
N LYS A 174 23.49 -6.24 1.84
CA LYS A 174 24.77 -5.55 2.12
C LYS A 174 26.03 -6.16 1.50
N GLU A 175 25.96 -7.42 1.07
CA GLU A 175 27.08 -8.12 0.42
C GLU A 175 27.03 -8.07 -1.12
N LEU A 176 25.98 -7.48 -1.70
CA LEU A 176 25.87 -7.31 -3.15
C LEU A 176 26.72 -6.12 -3.63
N ASP A 177 27.05 -6.06 -4.92
CA ASP A 177 27.73 -4.88 -5.47
C ASP A 177 26.87 -3.62 -5.31
N SER A 178 27.43 -2.62 -4.63
CA SER A 178 26.69 -1.41 -4.26
C SER A 178 26.27 -0.59 -5.49
N VAL A 179 27.14 -0.47 -6.49
CA VAL A 179 26.85 0.32 -7.70
C VAL A 179 25.75 -0.36 -8.51
N GLY A 180 25.88 -1.65 -8.80
CA GLY A 180 24.89 -2.41 -9.55
C GLY A 180 23.53 -2.50 -8.85
N LEU A 181 23.50 -2.62 -7.51
CA LEU A 181 22.25 -2.60 -6.75
C LEU A 181 21.56 -1.23 -6.88
N LYS A 182 22.32 -0.15 -6.82
CA LYS A 182 21.79 1.20 -7.01
C LYS A 182 21.20 1.38 -8.41
N GLU A 183 21.92 0.97 -9.45
CA GLU A 183 21.45 1.06 -10.83
C GLU A 183 20.18 0.25 -11.07
N THR A 184 20.12 -0.97 -10.50
CA THR A 184 18.93 -1.84 -10.63
C THR A 184 17.74 -1.22 -9.91
N TRP A 185 17.95 -0.64 -8.72
CA TRP A 185 16.91 0.08 -7.98
C TRP A 185 16.40 1.33 -8.71
N GLU A 186 17.31 2.15 -9.25
CA GLU A 186 16.93 3.36 -9.99
C GLU A 186 16.11 3.05 -11.26
N GLN A 187 16.42 1.94 -11.94
CA GLN A 187 15.62 1.47 -13.07
C GLN A 187 14.19 1.10 -12.64
N ALA A 188 14.04 0.44 -11.49
CA ALA A 188 12.73 0.13 -10.92
C ALA A 188 11.93 1.41 -10.61
N GLU A 189 12.56 2.40 -9.99
CA GLU A 189 11.90 3.68 -9.71
C GLU A 189 11.43 4.39 -10.98
N VAL A 190 12.24 4.38 -12.04
CA VAL A 190 11.87 4.97 -13.33
C VAL A 190 10.66 4.26 -13.92
N LEU A 191 10.59 2.93 -13.85
CA LEU A 191 9.44 2.16 -14.30
C LEU A 191 8.20 2.48 -13.46
N ALA A 192 8.32 2.50 -12.14
CA ALA A 192 7.24 2.82 -11.21
C ALA A 192 6.61 4.19 -11.53
N LYS A 193 7.46 5.21 -11.75
CA LYS A 193 7.04 6.58 -12.11
C LYS A 193 6.41 6.68 -13.49
N ARG A 194 6.84 5.86 -14.45
CA ARG A 194 6.29 5.84 -15.81
C ARG A 194 4.92 5.19 -15.89
N THR A 195 4.69 4.17 -15.06
CA THR A 195 3.48 3.36 -15.09
C THR A 195 2.42 3.86 -14.11
N GLY A 196 2.84 4.52 -13.02
CA GLY A 196 1.95 5.20 -12.09
C GLY A 196 1.52 6.58 -12.61
N THR A 197 0.22 6.80 -12.79
CA THR A 197 -0.32 8.11 -13.18
C THR A 197 -1.55 8.49 -12.37
N ILE A 198 -1.82 9.79 -12.24
CA ILE A 198 -3.06 10.28 -11.61
C ILE A 198 -4.32 9.75 -12.31
N GLY A 199 -4.20 9.45 -13.62
CA GLY A 199 -5.26 8.84 -14.42
C GLY A 199 -5.68 7.46 -13.92
N MET A 200 -4.77 6.71 -13.27
CA MET A 200 -5.12 5.42 -12.64
C MET A 200 -6.08 5.62 -11.46
N LEU A 201 -5.91 6.70 -10.71
CA LEU A 201 -6.74 7.00 -9.53
C LEU A 201 -8.14 7.46 -9.96
N VAL A 202 -8.22 8.31 -11.00
CA VAL A 202 -9.46 8.98 -11.44
C VAL A 202 -10.28 8.16 -12.45
N SER A 203 -9.70 7.15 -13.10
CA SER A 203 -10.45 6.31 -14.04
C SER A 203 -11.47 5.44 -13.30
N LEU A 204 -12.76 5.72 -13.52
CA LEU A 204 -13.90 4.93 -13.03
C LEU A 204 -14.04 3.57 -13.75
N SER A 205 -13.15 3.29 -14.70
CA SER A 205 -13.05 2.04 -15.44
C SER A 205 -11.61 1.53 -15.36
N CYS A 206 -11.40 0.52 -14.53
CA CYS A 206 -10.25 -0.35 -14.71
C CYS A 206 -10.40 -1.04 -16.07
N PRO A 207 -9.36 -1.15 -16.92
CA PRO A 207 -9.35 -2.21 -17.89
C PRO A 207 -9.27 -3.52 -17.10
N ALA A 208 -10.42 -4.12 -16.82
CA ALA A 208 -10.48 -5.55 -16.64
C ALA A 208 -9.81 -6.18 -17.88
N THR A 209 -9.01 -7.23 -17.67
CA THR A 209 -8.26 -8.01 -18.68
C THR A 209 -6.77 -7.68 -18.85
N LYS A 210 -5.97 -7.92 -17.81
CA LYS A 210 -5.01 -9.03 -17.89
C LYS A 210 -5.11 -9.86 -16.62
N SER A 211 -5.24 -11.16 -16.80
CA SER A 211 -5.61 -12.10 -15.76
C SER A 211 -4.61 -12.09 -14.61
N TRP A 212 -5.13 -11.93 -13.40
CA TRP A 212 -4.53 -12.46 -12.17
C TRP A 212 -4.65 -13.99 -12.18
N LYS A 213 -4.05 -14.63 -13.18
CA LYS A 213 -3.92 -16.08 -13.27
C LYS A 213 -2.45 -16.39 -13.14
N ARG A 214 -2.11 -16.98 -11.99
CA ARG A 214 -0.99 -17.91 -11.74
C ARG A 214 0.30 -17.57 -12.47
N ILE A 215 1.23 -17.02 -11.72
CA ILE A 215 2.61 -17.51 -11.77
C ILE A 215 2.78 -18.39 -10.53
#